data_AF-A0AAU1C5F0-F1
#
_entry.id   AF-A0AAU1C5F0-F1
#
_cell.length_a   1.000
_cell.length_b   1.000
_cell.length_c   1.000
_cell.angle_alpha   90.00
_cell.angle_beta   90.00
_cell.angle_gamma   90.00
#
_symmetry.space_group_name_H-M   'P 1'
#
loop_
_entity.id
_entity.type
_entity.pdbx_description
1 polymer ?
#
loop_
_entity_poly.entity_id
_entity_poly.type
_entity_poly.pdbx_seq_one_letter_code
_entity_poly.pdbx_strand_id
1 'polypeptide(L)'
;MTDAVDAYGKKMSLTPALVTVNDSCGSGAGGLWPSGDDTYKMRCSLEVTGYFGTAPDRISDVLESILSAGDQYKASHPNGGGGVVSSQNDFASKLVTYYKGKGPNPLGPNAQEPTQLLDGAETLEWDTVRSPQRPVLIHEPSPCIQPDPPIRRCTHQPEAKTVADIRRQYGMVFTLRQPSTTYFEILKNDTMNGERANVR
;
A
#
# COMPACT_ATOMS: atom_id res chain seq x y z
N MET A 1 -18.60 -2.97 -2.50
CA MET A 1 -17.41 -2.12 -2.78
C MET A 1 -16.88 -1.41 -1.53
N THR A 2 -17.69 -1.28 -0.48
CA THR A 2 -17.24 -1.03 0.92
C THR A 2 -16.56 -2.26 1.55
N ASP A 3 -16.85 -3.48 1.08
CA ASP A 3 -16.30 -4.72 1.66
C ASP A 3 -14.79 -4.88 1.51
N ALA A 4 -14.18 -4.36 0.43
CA ALA A 4 -12.73 -4.40 0.25
C ALA A 4 -12.02 -3.46 1.24
N VAL A 5 -12.57 -2.27 1.44
CA VAL A 5 -12.07 -1.28 2.41
C VAL A 5 -12.30 -1.77 3.84
N ASP A 6 -13.46 -2.36 4.15
CA ASP A 6 -13.74 -3.00 5.44
C ASP A 6 -12.87 -4.23 5.70
N ALA A 7 -12.55 -5.01 4.66
CA ALA A 7 -11.63 -6.15 4.78
C ALA A 7 -10.20 -5.71 5.12
N TYR A 8 -9.76 -4.54 4.64
CA TYR A 8 -8.46 -3.98 5.02
C TYR A 8 -8.49 -3.26 6.37
N GLY A 9 -9.55 -2.50 6.67
CA GLY A 9 -9.74 -1.82 7.95
C GLY A 9 -9.89 -2.78 9.14
N LYS A 10 -10.42 -3.99 8.92
CA LYS A 10 -10.49 -5.05 9.96
C LYS A 10 -9.16 -5.78 10.19
N LYS A 11 -8.22 -5.71 9.25
CA LYS A 11 -6.94 -6.44 9.30
C LYS A 11 -5.78 -5.59 9.81
N MET A 12 -5.90 -4.26 9.76
CA MET A 12 -4.89 -3.33 10.27
C MET A 12 -5.35 -2.73 11.61
N SER A 13 -4.62 -2.99 12.69
CA SER A 13 -4.85 -2.38 14.02
C SER A 13 -4.60 -0.85 14.06
N LEU A 14 -4.32 -0.24 12.91
CA LEU A 14 -4.15 1.19 12.74
C LEU A 14 -5.29 1.69 11.86
N THR A 15 -6.06 2.67 12.37
CA THR A 15 -7.09 3.33 11.59
C THR A 15 -6.42 4.33 10.64
N PRO A 16 -6.53 4.16 9.31
CA PRO A 16 -5.97 5.12 8.38
C PRO A 16 -6.66 6.47 8.53
N ALA A 17 -5.87 7.54 8.52
CA ALA A 17 -6.39 8.91 8.53
C ALA A 17 -6.82 9.36 7.12
N LEU A 18 -6.23 8.76 6.09
CA LEU A 18 -6.61 8.90 4.69
C LEU A 18 -6.40 7.55 3.98
N VAL A 19 -7.33 7.17 3.12
CA VAL A 19 -7.23 6.01 2.23
C VAL A 19 -7.41 6.48 0.80
N THR A 20 -6.54 6.03 -0.10
CA THR A 20 -6.70 6.24 -1.53
C THR A 20 -6.91 4.92 -2.24
N VAL A 21 -7.89 4.89 -3.12
CA VAL A 21 -8.21 3.71 -3.93
C VAL A 21 -8.09 4.12 -5.39
N ASN A 22 -7.24 3.41 -6.12
CA ASN A 22 -7.05 3.55 -7.55
C ASN A 22 -7.51 2.27 -8.24
N ASP A 23 -8.65 2.33 -8.92
CA ASP A 23 -9.21 1.26 -9.72
C ASP A 23 -9.07 1.63 -11.20
N SER A 24 -8.54 0.71 -11.98
CA SER A 24 -8.35 0.89 -13.42
C SER A 24 -8.75 -0.36 -14.18
N CYS A 25 -9.57 -0.16 -15.21
CA CYS A 25 -9.85 -1.18 -16.22
C CYS A 25 -9.20 -0.79 -17.54
N GLY A 26 -8.67 -1.75 -18.28
CA GLY A 26 -8.15 -1.55 -19.64
C GLY A 26 -8.48 -2.74 -20.54
N SER A 27 -8.59 -2.49 -21.84
CA SER A 27 -8.68 -3.54 -22.85
C SER A 27 -7.30 -3.92 -23.36
N GLY A 28 -7.09 -5.14 -23.86
CA GLY A 28 -5.80 -5.51 -24.46
C GLY A 28 -5.50 -4.80 -25.77
N ALA A 29 -4.42 -5.20 -26.45
CA ALA A 29 -3.99 -4.54 -27.68
C ALA A 29 -5.10 -4.59 -28.76
N GLY A 30 -5.49 -3.42 -29.26
CA GLY A 30 -6.52 -3.25 -30.29
C GLY A 30 -7.94 -2.97 -29.77
N GLY A 31 -8.16 -2.88 -28.45
CA GLY A 31 -9.41 -2.37 -27.90
C GLY A 31 -9.51 -0.84 -27.92
N LEU A 32 -10.68 -0.29 -27.55
CA LEU A 32 -10.90 1.16 -27.49
C LEU A 32 -9.90 1.87 -26.54
N TRP A 33 -9.34 1.11 -25.58
CA TRP A 33 -8.42 1.60 -24.54
C TRP A 33 -7.29 0.59 -24.27
N PRO A 34 -6.22 0.57 -25.08
CA PRO A 34 -5.19 -0.45 -24.99
C PRO A 34 -4.37 -0.33 -23.69
N SER A 35 -4.30 -1.39 -22.90
CA SER A 35 -3.38 -1.53 -21.75
C SER A 35 -1.99 -2.01 -22.17
N GLY A 36 -1.79 -2.32 -23.46
CA GLY A 36 -0.55 -2.86 -24.03
C GLY A 36 -0.39 -4.37 -23.84
N ASP A 37 -1.28 -5.01 -23.10
CA ASP A 37 -1.26 -6.46 -22.84
C ASP A 37 -2.25 -7.19 -23.76
N ASP A 38 -1.76 -7.80 -24.84
CA ASP A 38 -2.62 -8.48 -25.83
C ASP A 38 -3.20 -9.83 -25.36
N THR A 39 -2.88 -10.24 -24.14
CA THR A 39 -3.39 -11.49 -23.52
C THR A 39 -4.88 -11.38 -23.17
N TYR A 40 -5.35 -10.16 -22.86
CA TYR A 40 -6.67 -9.93 -22.27
C TYR A 40 -7.58 -9.11 -23.18
N LYS A 41 -8.86 -9.44 -23.26
CA LYS A 41 -9.88 -8.53 -23.80
C LYS A 41 -10.13 -7.36 -22.84
N MET A 42 -10.12 -7.66 -21.54
CA MET A 42 -10.32 -6.68 -20.47
C MET A 42 -9.62 -7.16 -19.21
N ARG A 43 -9.02 -6.22 -18.48
CA ARG A 43 -8.44 -6.47 -17.16
C ARG A 43 -8.70 -5.27 -16.26
N CYS A 44 -9.16 -5.53 -15.04
CA CYS A 44 -9.34 -4.51 -14.02
C CYS A 44 -8.47 -4.83 -12.80
N SER A 45 -7.82 -3.80 -12.30
CA SER A 45 -6.86 -3.87 -11.22
C SER A 45 -7.14 -2.78 -10.19
N LEU A 46 -6.93 -3.13 -8.92
CA LEU A 46 -7.15 -2.26 -7.78
C LEU A 46 -5.86 -2.06 -7.00
N GLU A 47 -5.47 -0.82 -6.76
CA GLU A 47 -4.42 -0.43 -5.84
C GLU A 47 -5.03 0.35 -4.67
N VAL A 48 -4.57 0.04 -3.45
CA VAL A 48 -5.02 0.70 -2.21
C VAL A 48 -3.80 1.20 -1.46
N THR A 49 -3.85 2.46 -1.02
CA THR A 49 -2.84 3.06 -0.16
C THR A 49 -3.48 3.64 1.08
N GLY A 50 -3.01 3.20 2.26
CA GLY A 50 -3.38 3.75 3.55
C GLY A 50 -2.35 4.76 4.04
N TYR A 51 -2.83 5.89 4.59
CA TYR A 51 -2.01 6.93 5.21
C TYR A 51 -2.33 6.98 6.70
N PHE A 52 -1.29 6.91 7.52
CA PHE A 52 -1.42 6.86 8.98
C PHE A 52 -0.64 7.99 9.62
N GLY A 53 -1.23 8.64 10.62
CA GLY A 53 -0.55 9.64 11.43
C GLY A 53 -0.08 9.07 12.75
N THR A 54 1.13 9.42 13.17
CA THR A 54 1.63 9.12 14.53
C THR A 54 2.60 10.17 15.01
N ALA A 55 2.94 10.14 16.30
CA ALA A 55 3.98 10.96 16.88
C ALA A 55 5.39 10.38 16.55
N PRO A 56 6.41 11.22 16.28
CA PRO A 56 7.75 10.78 15.89
C PRO A 56 8.44 9.82 16.87
N ASP A 57 8.14 9.89 18.16
CA ASP A 57 8.67 9.01 19.21
C ASP A 57 7.99 7.63 19.24
N ARG A 58 6.88 7.45 18.52
CA ARG A 58 6.10 6.21 18.44
C ARG A 58 6.39 5.39 17.17
N ILE A 59 7.34 5.79 16.35
CA ILE A 59 7.71 5.10 15.10
C ILE A 59 7.97 3.60 15.29
N SER A 60 8.68 3.21 16.35
CA SER A 60 8.95 1.79 16.62
C SER A 60 7.67 1.00 16.87
N ASP A 61 6.71 1.59 17.60
CA ASP A 61 5.45 0.93 17.95
C ASP A 61 4.58 0.75 16.70
N VAL A 62 4.57 1.75 15.82
CA VAL A 62 3.84 1.67 14.54
C VAL A 62 4.45 0.63 13.62
N LEU A 63 5.78 0.61 13.47
CA LEU A 63 6.48 -0.42 12.70
C LEU A 63 6.17 -1.81 13.25
N GLU A 64 6.25 -2.01 14.57
CA GLU A 64 5.90 -3.31 15.19
C GLU A 64 4.44 -3.70 14.95
N SER A 65 3.50 -2.75 15.06
CA SER A 65 2.09 -3.01 14.80
C SER A 65 1.82 -3.40 13.35
N ILE A 66 2.46 -2.74 12.38
CA ILE A 66 2.31 -3.06 10.95
C ILE A 66 2.90 -4.43 10.65
N LEU A 67 4.11 -4.71 11.15
CA LEU A 67 4.77 -6.00 10.97
C LEU A 67 3.97 -7.15 11.61
N SER A 68 3.42 -6.93 12.80
CA SER A 68 2.58 -7.90 13.49
C SER A 68 1.28 -8.17 12.73
N ALA A 69 0.63 -7.14 12.19
CA ALA A 69 -0.54 -7.31 11.33
C ALA A 69 -0.19 -8.12 10.06
N GLY A 70 1.00 -7.92 9.49
CA GLY A 70 1.47 -8.70 8.36
C GLY A 70 1.74 -10.16 8.68
N ASP A 71 2.29 -10.45 9.85
CA ASP A 71 2.47 -11.83 10.33
C ASP A 71 1.12 -12.54 10.51
N GLN A 72 0.13 -11.85 11.10
CA GLN A 72 -1.23 -12.39 11.27
C GLN A 72 -1.93 -12.64 9.93
N TYR A 73 -1.73 -11.75 8.95
CA TYR A 73 -2.25 -11.94 7.61
C TYR A 73 -1.65 -13.20 6.95
N LYS A 74 -0.32 -13.34 6.97
CA LYS A 74 0.38 -14.51 6.42
C LYS A 74 -0.08 -15.81 7.10
N ALA A 75 -0.25 -15.80 8.42
CA ALA A 75 -0.73 -16.95 9.17
C ALA A 75 -2.17 -17.36 8.79
N SER A 76 -3.04 -16.39 8.52
CA SER A 76 -4.43 -16.64 8.12
C SER A 76 -4.61 -16.98 6.64
N HIS A 77 -3.61 -16.69 5.79
CA HIS A 77 -3.64 -16.92 4.35
C HIS A 77 -2.36 -17.64 3.90
N PRO A 78 -2.14 -18.91 4.30
CA PRO A 78 -0.90 -19.64 4.02
C PRO A 78 -0.64 -19.89 2.53
N ASN A 79 -1.68 -19.82 1.70
CA ASN A 79 -1.60 -19.88 0.23
C ASN A 79 -1.86 -18.52 -0.45
N GLY A 80 -2.09 -17.47 0.35
CA GLY A 80 -2.25 -16.11 -0.15
C GLY A 80 -0.92 -15.60 -0.65
N GLY A 81 -0.89 -15.08 -1.88
CA GLY A 81 0.30 -14.52 -2.49
C GLY A 81 1.01 -13.54 -1.55
N GLY A 82 2.34 -13.61 -1.54
CA GLY A 82 3.20 -12.80 -0.70
C GLY A 82 3.00 -11.29 -0.89
N GLY A 83 3.52 -10.53 0.06
CA GLY A 83 3.35 -9.09 0.14
C GLY A 83 2.49 -8.70 1.32
N VAL A 84 2.83 -9.16 2.53
CA VAL A 84 2.58 -8.34 3.72
C VAL A 84 3.87 -8.21 4.51
N VAL A 85 4.30 -6.98 4.76
CA VAL A 85 5.55 -6.72 5.49
C VAL A 85 5.55 -7.49 6.82
N SER A 86 6.54 -8.37 7.02
CA SER A 86 6.57 -9.32 8.15
C SER A 86 7.75 -9.09 9.07
N SER A 87 7.58 -9.39 10.36
CA SER A 87 8.64 -9.32 11.36
C SER A 87 9.76 -10.34 11.13
N GLN A 88 9.51 -11.38 10.33
CA GLN A 88 10.50 -12.40 9.97
C GLN A 88 11.60 -11.88 9.03
N ASN A 89 11.43 -10.67 8.48
CA ASN A 89 12.47 -10.01 7.70
C ASN A 89 13.56 -9.45 8.65
N ASP A 90 14.79 -9.95 8.53
CA ASP A 90 15.94 -9.50 9.33
C ASP A 90 16.16 -7.98 9.26
N PHE A 91 15.95 -7.39 8.07
CA PHE A 91 16.03 -5.95 7.89
C PHE A 91 14.93 -5.22 8.68
N ALA A 92 13.69 -5.74 8.68
CA ALA A 92 12.59 -5.16 9.44
C ALA A 92 12.84 -5.20 10.97
N SER A 93 13.39 -6.31 11.47
CA SER A 93 13.79 -6.43 12.89
C SER A 93 14.90 -5.44 13.28
N LYS A 94 15.92 -5.28 12.43
CA LYS A 94 16.98 -4.28 12.62
C LYS A 94 16.44 -2.85 12.56
N LEU A 95 15.49 -2.59 11.66
CA LEU A 95 14.81 -1.30 11.53
C LEU A 95 14.06 -0.91 12.81
N VAL A 96 13.26 -1.83 13.36
CA VAL A 96 12.58 -1.62 14.65
C VAL A 96 13.60 -1.35 15.77
N THR A 97 14.66 -2.15 15.84
CA THR A 97 15.73 -1.99 16.86
C THR A 97 16.43 -0.62 16.74
N TYR A 98 16.70 -0.17 15.52
CA TYR A 98 17.23 1.15 15.23
C TYR A 98 16.29 2.25 15.75
N TYR A 99 15.00 2.18 15.42
CA TYR A 99 14.01 3.17 15.86
C TYR A 99 13.73 3.14 17.37
N LYS A 100 13.98 2.01 18.04
CA LYS A 100 14.02 1.93 19.51
C LYS A 100 15.27 2.56 20.14
N GLY A 101 16.24 2.98 19.33
CA GLY A 101 17.51 3.56 19.79
C GLY A 101 18.48 2.52 20.36
N LYS A 102 18.28 1.23 20.04
CA LYS A 102 19.05 0.11 20.61
C LYS A 102 20.03 -0.53 19.62
N GLY A 103 20.06 -0.06 18.38
CA GLY A 103 20.91 -0.62 17.34
C GLY A 103 21.38 0.42 16.33
N PRO A 104 22.39 0.09 15.52
CA PRO A 104 22.89 0.96 14.47
C PRO A 104 21.83 1.14 13.37
N ASN A 105 22.01 2.14 12.52
CA ASN A 105 21.23 2.27 11.29
C ASN A 105 21.42 0.99 10.45
N PRO A 106 20.33 0.28 10.07
CA PRO A 106 20.40 -0.98 9.34
C PRO A 106 21.04 -0.84 7.94
N LEU A 107 21.06 0.37 7.37
CA LEU A 107 21.73 0.67 6.11
C LEU A 107 23.23 0.99 6.27
N GLY A 108 23.72 1.06 7.51
CA GLY A 108 25.12 1.34 7.85
C GLY A 108 25.31 2.64 8.65
N PRO A 109 26.46 2.80 9.33
CA PRO A 109 26.68 3.86 10.32
C PRO A 109 26.62 5.29 9.77
N ASN A 110 26.94 5.49 8.49
CA ASN A 110 26.91 6.79 7.81
C ASN A 110 25.77 6.89 6.78
N ALA A 111 24.88 5.90 6.73
CA ALA A 111 23.77 5.91 5.81
C ALA A 111 22.70 6.90 6.27
N GLN A 112 21.91 7.38 5.32
CA GLN A 112 20.70 8.15 5.63
C GLN A 112 19.73 7.29 6.45
N GLU A 113 18.92 7.95 7.26
CA GLU A 113 17.81 7.30 7.95
C GLU A 113 16.93 6.50 6.97
N PRO A 114 16.66 5.22 7.26
CA PRO A 114 15.78 4.43 6.42
C PRO A 114 14.36 4.98 6.54
N THR A 115 13.70 5.23 5.42
CA THR A 115 12.33 5.77 5.36
C THR A 115 11.39 4.89 4.54
N GLN A 116 11.85 3.68 4.19
CA GLN A 116 11.13 2.73 3.37
C GLN A 116 11.44 1.30 3.78
N LEU A 117 10.44 0.43 3.63
CA LEU A 117 10.54 -1.01 3.73
C LEU A 117 9.75 -1.64 2.58
N LEU A 118 10.44 -2.48 1.80
CA LEU A 118 9.88 -3.21 0.65
C LEU A 118 9.81 -4.70 0.99
N ASP A 119 8.65 -5.32 0.79
CA ASP A 119 8.47 -6.78 0.86
C ASP A 119 7.58 -7.23 -0.32
N GLY A 120 8.22 -7.79 -1.34
CA GLY A 120 7.55 -8.11 -2.60
C GLY A 120 7.04 -6.87 -3.31
N ALA A 121 5.71 -6.79 -3.47
CA ALA A 121 5.04 -5.68 -4.14
C ALA A 121 4.32 -4.71 -3.17
N GLU A 122 4.45 -4.94 -1.86
CA GLU A 122 4.05 -3.95 -0.85
C GLU A 122 5.17 -2.94 -0.58
N THR A 123 4.77 -1.72 -0.30
CA THR A 123 5.68 -0.63 0.05
C THR A 123 5.18 0.07 1.31
N LEU A 124 6.00 0.06 2.35
CA LEU A 124 5.81 0.87 3.55
C LEU A 124 6.81 2.03 3.51
N GLU A 125 6.35 3.27 3.59
CA GLU A 125 7.20 4.46 3.65
C GLU A 125 6.77 5.35 4.81
N TRP A 126 7.66 6.22 5.28
CA TRP A 126 7.36 7.19 6.33
C TRP A 126 8.23 8.44 6.27
N ASP A 127 7.75 9.51 6.92
CA ASP A 127 8.53 10.74 7.09
C ASP A 127 9.82 10.49 7.89
N THR A 128 10.89 11.18 7.52
CA THR A 128 12.14 11.22 8.29
C THR A 128 11.91 11.83 9.68
N VAL A 129 12.42 11.20 10.74
CA VAL A 129 12.25 11.68 12.12
C VAL A 129 13.56 11.95 12.87
N ARG A 130 14.70 11.42 12.41
CA ARG A 130 16.03 11.59 13.04
C ARG A 130 17.01 12.43 12.24
N SER A 131 16.76 12.66 10.95
CA SER A 131 17.67 13.37 10.02
C SER A 131 17.10 14.71 9.52
N PRO A 132 16.99 15.75 10.36
CA PRO A 132 16.32 17.00 10.01
C PRO A 132 17.02 17.79 8.88
N GLN A 133 18.29 17.53 8.59
CA GLN A 133 19.01 18.25 7.51
C GLN A 133 18.61 17.80 6.09
N ARG A 134 18.01 16.61 5.94
CA ARG A 134 17.54 16.08 4.64
C ARG A 134 16.23 15.31 4.85
N PRO A 135 15.12 16.02 5.10
CA PRO A 135 13.84 15.37 5.35
C PRO A 135 13.33 14.73 4.06
N VAL A 136 13.12 13.42 4.11
CA VAL A 136 12.25 12.68 3.18
C VAL A 136 10.85 12.73 3.78
N LEU A 137 9.89 13.24 3.02
CA LEU A 137 8.51 13.38 3.45
C LEU A 137 7.59 12.63 2.51
N ILE A 138 6.57 12.00 3.08
CA ILE A 138 5.43 11.49 2.33
C ILE A 138 4.74 12.64 1.58
N HIS A 139 4.56 12.46 0.29
CA HIS A 139 3.86 13.39 -0.57
C HIS A 139 2.35 13.18 -0.53
N GLU A 140 1.61 14.23 -0.89
CA GLU A 140 0.17 14.11 -1.14
C GLU A 140 -0.09 13.04 -2.22
N PRO A 141 -1.22 12.30 -2.12
CA PRO A 141 -1.63 11.44 -3.21
C PRO A 141 -1.79 12.24 -4.50
N SER A 142 -1.54 11.59 -5.63
CA SER A 142 -1.82 12.21 -6.93
C SER A 142 -3.30 12.61 -6.99
N PRO A 143 -3.64 13.77 -7.55
CA PRO A 143 -5.03 14.17 -7.66
C PRO A 143 -5.80 13.12 -8.47
N CYS A 144 -7.03 12.84 -8.05
CA CYS A 144 -7.96 12.02 -8.82
C CYS A 144 -8.38 12.78 -10.08
N ILE A 145 -7.55 12.71 -11.12
CA ILE A 145 -7.89 13.24 -12.44
C ILE A 145 -8.90 12.25 -13.03
N GLN A 146 -10.14 12.70 -13.28
CA GLN A 146 -11.04 11.94 -14.13
C GLN A 146 -10.40 11.88 -15.52
N PRO A 147 -9.94 10.71 -15.96
CA PRO A 147 -9.39 10.62 -17.30
C PRO A 147 -10.55 10.51 -18.29
N ASP A 148 -10.30 10.98 -19.51
CA ASP A 148 -10.97 10.43 -20.70
C ASP A 148 -10.89 8.89 -20.59
N PRO A 149 -11.87 8.11 -21.07
CA PRO A 149 -11.88 6.68 -20.79
C PRO A 149 -10.55 6.02 -21.21
N PRO A 150 -10.15 4.90 -20.58
CA PRO A 150 -10.98 3.88 -19.94
C PRO A 150 -11.46 4.23 -18.53
N ILE A 151 -12.37 3.39 -18.01
CA ILE A 151 -12.91 3.49 -16.64
C ILE A 151 -11.74 3.45 -15.65
N ARG A 152 -11.41 4.62 -15.10
CA ARG A 152 -10.60 4.75 -13.90
C ARG A 152 -11.46 5.35 -12.80
N ARG A 153 -11.44 4.74 -11.63
CA ARG A 153 -12.05 5.29 -10.42
C ARG A 153 -10.94 5.57 -9.44
N CYS A 154 -10.82 6.83 -9.06
CA CYS A 154 -9.92 7.27 -8.01
C CYS A 154 -10.77 7.89 -6.92
N THR A 155 -10.56 7.45 -5.68
CA THR A 155 -11.27 8.00 -4.52
C THR A 155 -10.33 8.18 -3.35
N HIS A 156 -10.47 9.32 -2.67
CA HIS A 156 -9.80 9.63 -1.41
C HIS A 156 -10.84 9.63 -0.28
N GLN A 157 -10.51 9.02 0.85
CA GLN A 157 -11.41 8.95 2.00
C GLN A 157 -10.65 9.26 3.30
N PRO A 158 -11.04 10.31 4.06
CA PRO A 158 -12.01 11.36 3.69
C PRO A 158 -11.51 12.22 2.52
N GLU A 159 -12.41 12.66 1.64
CA GLU A 159 -12.05 13.38 0.40
C GLU A 159 -11.26 14.68 0.66
N ALA A 160 -11.62 15.41 1.72
CA ALA A 160 -10.97 16.68 2.09
C ALA A 160 -9.69 16.53 2.92
N LYS A 161 -9.31 15.31 3.32
CA LYS A 161 -8.14 15.09 4.18
C LYS A 161 -6.87 15.07 3.35
N THR A 162 -5.86 15.84 3.76
CA THR A 162 -4.54 15.88 3.11
C THR A 162 -3.45 15.24 3.99
N VAL A 163 -2.35 14.82 3.39
CA VAL A 163 -1.14 14.37 4.09
C VAL A 163 -0.59 15.49 4.97
N ALA A 164 -0.65 16.74 4.50
CA ALA A 164 -0.28 17.92 5.29
C ALA A 164 -1.14 18.05 6.56
N ASP A 165 -2.45 17.77 6.50
CA ASP A 165 -3.32 17.78 7.68
C ASP A 165 -2.97 16.67 8.67
N ILE A 166 -2.65 15.47 8.17
CA ILE A 166 -2.20 14.35 9.00
C ILE A 166 -0.90 14.73 9.70
N ARG A 167 0.08 15.24 8.95
CA ARG A 167 1.37 15.65 9.52
C ARG A 167 1.22 16.76 10.55
N ARG A 168 0.35 17.76 10.30
CA ARG A 168 0.06 18.83 11.27
C ARG A 168 -0.55 18.30 12.56
N GLN A 169 -1.42 17.29 12.45
CA GLN A 169 -2.14 16.72 13.60
C GLN A 169 -1.28 15.76 14.42
N TYR A 170 -0.45 14.94 13.78
CA TYR A 170 0.25 13.84 14.43
C TYR A 170 1.77 14.02 14.52
N GLY A 171 2.37 14.82 13.63
CA GLY A 171 3.82 15.10 13.60
C GLY A 171 4.57 14.32 12.52
N MET A 172 4.12 13.12 12.16
CA MET A 172 4.64 12.36 11.03
C MET A 172 3.58 11.50 10.34
N VAL A 173 3.88 11.05 9.11
CA VAL A 173 3.01 10.23 8.28
C VAL A 173 3.71 8.95 7.83
N PHE A 174 2.96 7.85 7.84
CA PHE A 174 3.29 6.57 7.19
C PHE A 174 2.38 6.36 5.98
N THR A 175 2.89 5.72 4.94
CA THR A 175 2.10 5.15 3.84
C THR A 175 2.31 3.65 3.78
N LEU A 176 1.22 2.92 3.62
CA LEU A 176 1.25 1.50 3.27
C LEU A 176 0.53 1.34 1.95
N ARG A 177 1.29 1.10 0.89
CA ARG A 177 0.78 0.82 -0.44
C ARG A 177 0.75 -0.68 -0.68
N GLN A 178 -0.43 -1.17 -1.03
CA GLN A 178 -0.64 -2.55 -1.39
C GLN A 178 -0.40 -2.80 -2.87
N PRO A 179 0.02 -4.01 -3.25
CA PRO A 179 0.17 -4.37 -4.64
C PRO A 179 -1.16 -4.22 -5.39
N SER A 180 -1.07 -3.69 -6.60
CA SER A 180 -2.18 -3.69 -7.54
C SER A 180 -2.67 -5.13 -7.77
N THR A 181 -3.89 -5.42 -7.32
CA THR A 181 -4.50 -6.75 -7.42
C THR A 181 -5.48 -6.79 -8.58
N THR A 182 -5.30 -7.73 -9.51
CA THR A 182 -6.30 -8.02 -10.54
C THR A 182 -7.51 -8.64 -9.86
N TYR A 183 -8.68 -8.00 -9.95
CA TYR A 183 -9.93 -8.55 -9.42
C TYR A 183 -10.88 -9.01 -10.52
N PHE A 184 -10.61 -8.65 -11.78
CA PHE A 184 -11.42 -9.04 -12.92
C PHE A 184 -10.57 -9.13 -14.19
N GLU A 185 -10.70 -10.20 -14.98
CA GLU A 185 -10.06 -10.34 -16.28
C GLU A 185 -10.87 -11.20 -17.25
N ILE A 186 -10.73 -10.92 -18.54
CA ILE A 186 -11.27 -11.72 -19.65
C ILE A 186 -10.12 -11.98 -20.62
N LEU A 187 -9.83 -13.25 -20.91
CA LEU A 187 -8.78 -13.64 -21.84
C LEU A 187 -9.23 -13.51 -23.31
N LYS A 188 -8.30 -13.24 -24.21
CA LYS A 188 -8.57 -13.11 -25.66
C LYS A 188 -9.14 -14.41 -26.27
N ASN A 189 -8.70 -15.56 -25.75
CA ASN A 189 -9.03 -16.89 -26.28
C ASN A 189 -10.16 -17.63 -25.54
N ASP A 190 -10.80 -17.04 -24.53
CA ASP A 190 -11.99 -17.64 -23.94
C ASP A 190 -13.20 -17.42 -24.87
N THR A 191 -13.55 -18.47 -25.62
CA THR A 191 -14.92 -18.72 -26.05
C THR A 191 -15.75 -19.03 -24.81
N MET A 192 -16.82 -18.26 -24.59
CA MET A 192 -17.70 -18.35 -23.42
C MET A 192 -18.02 -19.80 -23.04
N ASN A 193 -17.47 -20.26 -21.92
CA ASN A 193 -18.06 -21.30 -21.09
C ASN A 193 -18.07 -20.79 -19.66
N GLY A 194 -19.25 -20.91 -19.05
CA GLY A 194 -19.70 -20.18 -17.88
C GLY A 194 -18.82 -20.23 -16.63
N GLU A 195 -19.04 -19.20 -15.80
CA GLU A 195 -18.83 -19.15 -14.35
C GLU A 195 -17.53 -19.75 -13.81
N ARG A 196 -16.57 -18.86 -13.54
CA ARG A 196 -15.75 -19.00 -12.33
C ARG A 196 -15.92 -17.77 -11.45
N ALA A 197 -17.00 -17.79 -10.67
CA ALA A 197 -17.07 -17.03 -9.44
C ALA A 197 -16.07 -17.66 -8.45
N ASN A 198 -14.82 -17.20 -8.46
CA ASN A 198 -13.91 -17.48 -7.36
C ASN A 198 -14.18 -16.45 -6.26
N VAL A 199 -15.18 -16.76 -5.44
CA VAL A 199 -15.26 -16.27 -4.07
C VAL A 199 -14.47 -17.25 -3.21
N ARG A 200 -13.23 -16.88 -2.84
CA ARG A 200 -12.56 -17.34 -1.61
C ARG A 200 -11.60 -16.28 -1.12
#